data_AF-A0A401YXI2-F1
#
_entry.id   AF-A0A401YXI2-F1
#
_cell.length_a   1.000
_cell.length_b   1.000
_cell.length_c   1.000
_cell.angle_alpha   90.00
_cell.angle_beta   90.00
_cell.angle_gamma   90.00
#
_symmetry.space_group_name_H-M   'P 1'
#
loop_
_entity.id
_entity.type
_entity.pdbx_description
1 polymer ?
#
loop_
_entity_poly.entity_id
_entity_poly.type
_entity_poly.pdbx_seq_one_letter_code
_entity_poly.pdbx_strand_id
1 'polypeptide(L)'
;MATARKVMEKDGYHRTLCFLYKGEIVTAMQDLEFHDQETKILTFERIADLVESTRSDGVLIIGEVWTAVQTETEKQLQTILFPARDRLDRTEGLTVYAVTRDGRHAELYSVVERGPNGEAHCGEPAVADFGGSANAILPIKRRWADMEKRGI
;
A
#
# COMPACT_ATOMS: atom_id res chain seq x y z
N MET A 1 -5.06 10.98 -2.89
CA MET A 1 -4.68 11.16 -1.47
C MET A 1 -5.49 12.20 -0.70
N ALA A 2 -5.95 13.31 -1.33
CA ALA A 2 -6.69 14.37 -0.63
C ALA A 2 -7.88 13.89 0.23
N THR A 3 -8.74 13.01 -0.31
CA THR A 3 -9.88 12.46 0.44
C THR A 3 -9.45 11.63 1.65
N ALA A 4 -8.40 10.83 1.51
CA ALA A 4 -7.93 9.97 2.57
C ALA A 4 -7.26 10.73 3.72
N ARG A 5 -6.55 11.83 3.42
CA ARG A 5 -6.09 12.77 4.45
C ARG A 5 -7.26 13.33 5.26
N LYS A 6 -8.35 13.75 4.59
CA LYS A 6 -9.55 14.24 5.29
C LYS A 6 -10.20 13.18 6.18
N VAL A 7 -10.23 11.92 5.73
CA VAL A 7 -10.71 10.80 6.55
C VAL A 7 -9.81 10.61 7.77
N MET A 8 -8.49 10.57 7.56
CA MET A 8 -7.51 10.42 8.63
C MET A 8 -7.61 11.53 9.68
N GLU A 9 -7.65 12.79 9.25
CA GLU A 9 -7.74 13.97 10.13
C GLU A 9 -9.06 14.03 10.90
N LYS A 10 -10.15 13.57 10.29
CA LYS A 10 -11.48 13.57 10.91
C LYS A 10 -11.69 12.41 11.87
N ASP A 11 -11.33 11.21 11.46
CA ASP A 11 -11.66 9.97 12.17
C ASP A 11 -10.50 9.50 13.05
N GLY A 12 -9.30 10.06 12.87
CA GLY A 12 -8.08 9.70 13.58
C GLY A 12 -7.41 8.42 13.07
N TYR A 13 -8.00 7.73 12.09
CA TYR A 13 -7.46 6.54 11.46
C TYR A 13 -7.99 6.40 10.03
N HIS A 14 -7.33 5.56 9.23
CA HIS A 14 -7.68 5.21 7.87
C HIS A 14 -7.56 3.70 7.67
N ARG A 15 -8.68 3.03 7.38
CA ARG A 15 -8.67 1.60 7.01
C ARG A 15 -7.86 1.38 5.75
N THR A 16 -7.19 0.23 5.62
CA THR A 16 -6.50 -0.05 4.36
C THR A 16 -7.53 -0.45 3.31
N LEU A 17 -7.66 0.32 2.23
CA LEU A 17 -8.60 0.05 1.16
C LEU A 17 -7.85 -0.34 -0.11
N CYS A 18 -8.40 -1.30 -0.85
CA CYS A 18 -7.95 -1.72 -2.16
C CYS A 18 -9.05 -1.51 -3.19
N PHE A 19 -8.72 -0.84 -4.28
CA PHE A 19 -9.60 -0.58 -5.41
C PHE A 19 -9.03 -1.28 -6.63
N LEU A 20 -9.88 -2.06 -7.31
CA LEU A 20 -9.55 -2.72 -8.56
C LEU A 20 -10.19 -1.95 -9.72
N TYR A 21 -9.44 -1.80 -10.79
CA TYR A 21 -9.83 -1.02 -11.96
C TYR A 21 -9.78 -1.87 -13.22
N LYS A 22 -10.69 -1.58 -14.15
CA LYS A 22 -10.58 -1.94 -15.57
C LYS A 22 -10.69 -0.66 -16.39
N GLY A 23 -9.56 -0.17 -16.89
CA GLY A 23 -9.46 1.19 -17.39
C GLY A 23 -9.78 2.21 -16.28
N GLU A 24 -10.83 3.01 -16.49
CA GLU A 24 -11.27 4.02 -15.51
C GLU A 24 -12.39 3.55 -14.57
N ILE A 25 -12.90 2.32 -14.78
CA ILE A 25 -14.04 1.79 -14.02
C ILE A 25 -13.52 1.02 -12.81
N VAL A 26 -14.01 1.36 -11.62
CA VAL A 26 -13.82 0.54 -10.41
C VAL A 26 -14.66 -0.72 -10.53
N THR A 27 -14.02 -1.88 -10.59
CA THR A 27 -14.67 -3.19 -10.71
C THR A 27 -14.92 -3.83 -9.35
N ALA A 28 -14.09 -3.52 -8.35
CA ALA A 28 -14.25 -3.96 -6.98
C ALA A 28 -13.55 -3.03 -6.00
N MET A 29 -14.03 -3.01 -4.76
CA MET A 29 -13.39 -2.36 -3.62
C MET A 29 -13.36 -3.35 -2.45
N GLN A 30 -12.23 -3.44 -1.75
CA GLN A 30 -12.03 -4.33 -0.59
C GLN A 30 -11.43 -3.54 0.57
N ASP A 31 -11.97 -3.75 1.77
CA ASP A 31 -11.33 -3.37 3.03
C ASP A 31 -10.31 -4.46 3.39
N LEU A 32 -9.07 -4.06 3.65
CA LEU A 32 -7.97 -4.96 3.96
C LEU A 32 -7.63 -4.85 5.44
N GLU A 33 -7.88 -5.92 6.17
CA GLU A 33 -7.51 -6.04 7.58
C GLU A 33 -6.37 -7.06 7.73
N PHE A 34 -5.32 -6.66 8.45
CA PHE A 34 -4.13 -7.49 8.64
C PHE A 34 -3.91 -7.71 10.13
N HIS A 35 -4.25 -8.90 10.63
CA HIS A 35 -3.97 -9.27 12.02
C HIS A 35 -2.50 -9.64 12.23
N ASP A 36 -1.87 -10.20 11.19
CA ASP A 36 -0.46 -10.61 11.18
C ASP A 36 0.09 -10.63 9.74
N GLN A 37 1.36 -11.00 9.61
CA GLN A 37 2.05 -11.04 8.31
C GLN A 37 1.54 -12.17 7.40
N GLU A 38 1.10 -13.30 7.94
CA GLU A 38 0.58 -14.43 7.15
C GLU A 38 -0.78 -14.07 6.53
N THR A 39 -1.66 -13.49 7.34
CA THR A 39 -2.96 -12.96 6.94
C THR A 39 -2.79 -11.88 5.87
N LYS A 40 -1.77 -11.02 5.99
CA LYS A 40 -1.44 -10.06 4.94
C LYS A 40 -1.12 -10.76 3.62
N ILE A 41 -0.23 -11.75 3.62
CA ILE A 41 0.13 -12.49 2.41
C ILE A 41 -1.10 -13.14 1.78
N LEU A 42 -1.90 -13.87 2.55
CA LEU A 42 -3.13 -14.52 2.06
C LEU A 42 -4.15 -13.53 1.52
N THR A 43 -4.25 -12.35 2.14
CA THR A 43 -5.13 -11.28 1.65
C THR A 43 -4.71 -10.82 0.25
N PHE A 44 -3.42 -10.64 0.00
CA PHE A 44 -2.93 -10.25 -1.32
C PHE A 44 -3.07 -11.34 -2.38
N GLU A 45 -2.97 -12.62 -2.01
CA GLU A 45 -3.33 -13.74 -2.90
C GLU A 45 -4.82 -13.69 -3.29
N ARG A 46 -5.71 -13.44 -2.33
CA ARG A 46 -7.16 -13.28 -2.60
C ARG A 46 -7.44 -12.07 -3.51
N ILE A 47 -6.72 -10.97 -3.33
CA ILE A 47 -6.82 -9.81 -4.23
C ILE A 47 -6.36 -10.20 -5.64
N ALA A 48 -5.30 -10.99 -5.78
CA ALA A 48 -4.87 -11.48 -7.09
C ALA A 48 -5.96 -12.32 -7.76
N ASP A 49 -6.60 -13.25 -7.04
CA ASP A 49 -7.73 -14.02 -7.58
C ASP A 49 -8.91 -13.11 -8.00
N LEU A 50 -9.20 -12.08 -7.20
CA LEU A 50 -10.24 -11.11 -7.52
C LEU A 50 -9.89 -10.30 -8.79
N VAL A 51 -8.63 -9.91 -8.95
CA VAL A 51 -8.12 -9.23 -10.16
C VAL A 51 -8.39 -10.05 -11.42
N GLU A 52 -8.14 -11.36 -11.38
CA GLU A 52 -8.44 -12.25 -12.50
C GLU A 52 -9.95 -12.34 -12.76
N SER A 53 -10.74 -12.64 -11.74
CA SER A 53 -12.19 -12.84 -11.89
C SER A 53 -12.91 -11.59 -12.41
N THR A 54 -12.40 -10.40 -12.07
CA THR A 54 -12.95 -9.10 -12.49
C THR A 54 -12.32 -8.55 -13.75
N ARG A 55 -11.29 -9.22 -14.32
CA ARG A 55 -10.50 -8.74 -15.45
C ARG A 55 -9.92 -7.35 -15.22
N SER A 56 -9.51 -7.09 -13.98
CA SER A 56 -8.95 -5.80 -13.60
C SER A 56 -7.53 -5.65 -14.15
N ASP A 57 -7.22 -4.46 -14.65
CA ASP A 57 -5.93 -4.06 -15.20
C ASP A 57 -5.23 -2.99 -14.35
N GLY A 58 -5.86 -2.54 -13.26
CA GLY A 58 -5.29 -1.61 -12.30
C GLY A 58 -5.63 -1.96 -10.86
N VAL A 59 -4.72 -1.63 -9.94
CA VAL A 59 -4.89 -1.76 -8.49
C VAL A 59 -4.42 -0.48 -7.83
N LEU A 60 -5.23 0.05 -6.93
CA LEU A 60 -4.86 1.15 -6.02
C LEU A 60 -5.09 0.70 -4.59
N ILE A 61 -4.06 0.83 -3.76
CA ILE A 61 -4.10 0.55 -2.33
C ILE A 61 -3.83 1.84 -1.59
N ILE A 62 -4.62 2.11 -0.56
CA ILE A 62 -4.46 3.27 0.28
C ILE A 62 -4.63 2.87 1.74
N GLY A 63 -3.72 3.28 2.60
CA GLY A 63 -3.77 2.89 4.00
C GLY A 63 -2.64 3.51 4.80
N GLU A 64 -2.64 3.19 6.09
CA GLU A 64 -1.59 3.61 7.02
C GLU A 64 -0.33 2.75 6.86
N VAL A 65 0.82 3.36 7.12
CA VAL A 65 2.12 2.70 7.10
C VAL A 65 3.01 3.26 8.22
N TRP A 66 3.80 2.38 8.82
CA TRP A 66 4.93 2.76 9.66
C TRP A 66 6.18 2.83 8.79
N THR A 67 6.90 3.94 8.85
CA THR A 67 8.21 4.09 8.18
C THR A 67 9.29 4.39 9.22
N ALA A 68 10.55 4.09 8.90
CA ALA A 68 11.69 4.41 9.74
C ALA A 68 12.93 4.60 8.86
N VAL A 69 13.90 5.37 9.34
CA VAL A 69 15.12 5.65 8.58
C VAL A 69 16.04 4.44 8.62
N GLN A 70 16.51 3.96 7.46
CA GLN A 70 17.51 2.89 7.44
C GLN A 70 18.78 3.32 8.19
N THR A 71 19.27 2.45 9.06
CA THR A 71 20.57 2.60 9.72
C THR A 71 21.70 2.44 8.70
N GLU A 72 22.90 2.93 9.02
CA GLU A 72 24.06 2.74 8.14
C GLU A 72 24.40 1.26 7.90
N THR A 73 24.22 0.41 8.90
CA THR A 73 24.40 -1.04 8.76
C THR A 73 23.38 -1.65 7.80
N GLU A 74 22.11 -1.27 7.90
CA GLU A 74 21.05 -1.72 6.97
C GLU A 74 21.34 -1.29 5.52
N LYS A 75 21.82 -0.06 5.33
CA LYS A 75 22.25 0.44 4.03
C LYS A 75 23.42 -0.36 3.46
N GLN A 76 24.46 -0.63 4.26
CA GLN A 76 25.63 -1.40 3.86
C GLN A 76 25.28 -2.84 3.49
N LEU A 77 24.39 -3.47 4.27
CA LEU A 77 23.94 -4.84 4.04
C LEU A 77 22.82 -4.95 2.99
N GLN A 78 22.29 -3.81 2.51
CA GLN A 78 21.14 -3.74 1.62
C GLN A 78 19.94 -4.55 2.13
N THR A 79 19.69 -4.48 3.43
CA THR A 79 18.62 -5.25 4.10
C THR A 79 17.99 -4.46 5.23
N ILE A 80 16.77 -4.83 5.62
CA ILE A 80 16.09 -4.29 6.79
C ILE A 80 16.25 -5.30 7.93
N LEU A 81 16.87 -4.87 9.03
CA LEU A 81 17.12 -5.74 10.18
C LEU A 81 15.91 -5.76 11.12
N PHE A 82 15.27 -4.61 11.30
CA PHE A 82 14.05 -4.47 12.12
C PHE A 82 12.94 -3.80 11.32
N PRO A 83 11.72 -4.36 11.33
CA PRO A 83 10.60 -3.73 10.64
C PRO A 83 10.26 -2.40 11.30
N ALA A 84 9.82 -1.41 10.53
CA ALA A 84 9.54 -0.05 11.01
C ALA A 84 8.61 -0.01 12.24
N ARG A 85 7.59 -0.88 12.29
CA ARG A 85 6.66 -0.96 13.44
C ARG A 85 7.33 -1.23 14.79
N ASP A 86 8.47 -1.93 14.80
CA ASP A 86 9.16 -2.36 16.01
C ASP A 86 10.26 -1.37 16.41
N ARG A 87 10.40 -0.26 15.68
CA ARG A 87 11.44 0.74 15.92
C ARG A 87 10.93 1.92 16.75
N LEU A 88 11.85 2.53 17.48
CA LEU A 88 11.61 3.72 18.30
C LEU A 88 11.54 5.00 17.47
N ASP A 89 12.30 5.06 16.38
CA ASP A 89 12.33 6.17 15.42
C ASP A 89 11.25 6.06 14.33
N ARG A 90 10.23 5.22 14.56
CA ARG A 90 9.16 5.04 13.58
C ARG A 90 8.34 6.32 13.44
N THR A 91 7.92 6.59 12.21
CA THR A 91 6.97 7.64 11.88
C THR A 91 5.73 7.04 11.26
N GLU A 92 4.60 7.64 11.57
CA GLU A 92 3.32 7.28 10.97
C GLU A 92 3.16 8.01 9.64
N GLY A 93 2.55 7.33 8.68
CA GLY A 93 2.12 7.98 7.47
C GLY A 93 0.93 7.30 6.83
N LEU A 94 0.31 8.06 5.94
CA LEU A 94 -0.66 7.57 4.99
C LEU A 94 0.08 7.32 3.68
N THR A 95 -0.19 6.20 3.02
CA THR A 95 0.40 5.87 1.72
C THR A 95 -0.69 5.54 0.70
N VAL A 96 -0.41 5.88 -0.56
CA VAL A 96 -1.15 5.42 -1.73
C VAL A 96 -0.17 4.72 -2.63
N TYR A 97 -0.46 3.49 -3.03
CA TYR A 97 0.25 2.78 -4.06
C TYR A 97 -0.71 2.40 -5.18
N ALA A 98 -0.40 2.76 -6.42
CA ALA A 98 -1.14 2.36 -7.60
C ALA A 98 -0.24 1.64 -8.59
N VAL A 99 -0.76 0.59 -9.23
CA VAL A 99 -0.07 -0.14 -10.31
C VAL A 99 -1.07 -0.62 -11.35
N THR A 100 -0.64 -0.61 -12.61
CA THR A 100 -1.37 -1.19 -13.73
C THR A 100 -0.67 -2.42 -14.28
N ARG A 101 -1.42 -3.25 -15.00
CA ARG A 101 -0.95 -4.48 -15.64
C ARG A 101 0.24 -4.26 -16.56
N ASP A 102 0.30 -3.10 -17.23
CA ASP A 102 1.40 -2.70 -18.13
C ASP A 102 2.66 -2.21 -17.39
N GLY A 103 2.66 -2.19 -16.06
CA GLY A 103 3.82 -1.85 -15.24
C GLY A 103 3.92 -0.37 -14.84
N ARG A 104 3.02 0.51 -15.29
CA ARG A 104 2.95 1.87 -14.73
C ARG A 104 2.59 1.78 -13.25
N HIS A 105 3.21 2.63 -12.45
CA HIS A 105 2.94 2.71 -11.02
C HIS A 105 3.10 4.15 -10.53
N ALA A 106 2.47 4.44 -9.41
CA ALA A 106 2.60 5.71 -8.70
C ALA A 106 2.51 5.45 -7.21
N GLU A 107 3.33 6.14 -6.44
CA GLU A 107 3.30 6.06 -4.99
C GLU A 107 3.33 7.46 -4.37
N LEU A 108 2.45 7.68 -3.40
CA LEU A 108 2.36 8.93 -2.65
C LEU A 108 2.43 8.62 -1.16
N TYR A 109 3.13 9.46 -0.43
CA TYR A 109 3.25 9.39 1.02
C TYR A 109 2.88 10.73 1.64
N SER A 110 2.18 10.68 2.76
CA SER A 110 1.90 11.83 3.61
C SER A 110 2.27 11.44 5.03
N VAL A 111 3.17 12.20 5.64
CA VAL A 111 3.44 12.04 7.08
C VAL A 111 2.16 12.31 7.87
N VAL A 112 1.97 11.55 8.95
CA VAL A 112 0.90 11.75 9.92
C VAL A 112 1.56 12.12 11.25
N GLU A 113 1.18 13.27 11.78
CA GLU A 113 1.58 13.71 13.11
C GLU A 113 0.40 13.59 14.07
N ARG A 114 0.67 13.15 15.31
CA ARG A 114 -0.33 13.03 16.37
C ARG A 114 -0.24 14.22 17.31
N GLY A 115 -1.33 14.97 17.43
CA GLY A 115 -1.43 16.09 18.36
C GLY A 115 -1.63 15.64 19.81
N PRO A 116 -1.64 16.58 20.78
CA PRO A 116 -1.69 16.26 22.21
C PRO A 116 -2.93 15.46 22.65
N ASN A 117 -4.04 15.54 21.92
CA ASN A 117 -5.27 14.81 22.23
C ASN A 117 -5.49 13.60 21.29
N GLY A 118 -4.47 13.22 20.53
CA GLY A 118 -4.52 12.10 19.59
C GLY A 118 -5.08 12.45 18.20
N GLU A 119 -5.39 13.71 17.94
CA GLU A 119 -5.80 14.20 16.62
C GLU A 119 -4.71 13.91 15.58
N ALA A 120 -5.13 13.50 14.37
CA ALA A 120 -4.22 13.27 13.26
C ALA A 120 -4.09 14.54 12.41
N HIS A 121 -2.86 14.89 12.06
CA HIS A 121 -2.56 15.94 11.09
C HIS A 121 -1.76 15.35 9.94
N CYS A 122 -2.30 15.43 8.72
CA CYS A 122 -1.61 14.92 7.55
C CYS A 122 -0.84 16.05 6.85
N GLY A 123 0.46 15.84 6.66
CA GLY A 123 1.30 16.73 5.84
C GLY A 123 0.89 16.76 4.37
N GLU A 124 1.52 17.61 3.57
CA GLU A 124 1.32 17.58 2.12
C GLU A 124 1.89 16.28 1.51
N PRO A 125 1.19 15.66 0.56
CA PRO A 125 1.63 14.40 -0.02
C PRO A 125 2.83 14.63 -0.93
N ALA A 126 3.85 13.81 -0.77
CA ALA A 126 5.01 13.76 -1.65
C ALA A 126 5.00 12.46 -2.47
N VAL A 127 5.63 12.51 -3.64
CA VAL A 127 5.99 11.27 -4.35
C VAL A 127 6.96 10.51 -3.47
N ALA A 128 6.64 9.26 -3.20
CA ALA A 128 7.52 8.37 -2.46
C ALA A 128 8.13 7.34 -3.41
N ASP A 129 9.33 6.92 -3.07
CA ASP A 129 9.96 5.73 -3.65
C ASP A 129 10.56 4.95 -2.48
N PHE A 130 9.81 3.98 -1.96
CA PHE A 130 10.30 3.11 -0.89
C PHE A 130 11.28 2.03 -1.40
N GLY A 131 11.84 2.17 -2.60
CA GLY A 131 12.98 1.40 -3.08
C GLY A 131 12.64 -0.01 -3.56
N GLY A 132 11.38 -0.29 -3.89
CA GLY A 132 10.98 -1.56 -4.49
C GLY A 132 9.48 -1.75 -4.44
N SER A 133 8.92 -2.33 -5.51
CA SER A 133 7.51 -2.73 -5.55
C SER A 133 7.15 -3.44 -4.26
N ALA A 134 6.20 -2.89 -3.50
CA ALA A 134 5.73 -3.47 -2.25
C ALA A 134 5.58 -4.99 -2.45
N ASN A 135 6.37 -5.80 -1.73
CA ASN A 135 6.38 -7.27 -1.89
C ASN A 135 4.97 -7.87 -1.86
N ALA A 136 4.07 -7.19 -1.17
CA ALA A 136 2.64 -7.47 -1.10
C ALA A 136 1.94 -7.57 -2.47
N ILE A 137 2.45 -6.95 -3.53
CA ILE A 137 1.79 -6.85 -4.84
C ILE A 137 2.31 -7.89 -5.84
N LEU A 138 3.36 -8.63 -5.46
CA LEU A 138 3.90 -9.72 -6.27
C LEU A 138 2.84 -10.76 -6.69
N PRO A 139 1.88 -11.18 -5.83
CA PRO A 139 0.80 -12.09 -6.25
C PRO A 139 -0.03 -11.53 -7.41
N ILE A 140 -0.36 -10.24 -7.37
CA ILE A 140 -1.15 -9.56 -8.40
C ILE A 140 -0.38 -9.52 -9.72
N LYS A 141 0.92 -9.17 -9.68
CA LYS A 141 1.77 -9.16 -10.87
C LYS A 141 1.91 -10.54 -11.50
N ARG A 142 2.12 -11.58 -10.67
CA ARG A 142 2.18 -12.98 -11.14
C ARG A 142 0.88 -13.39 -11.83
N ARG A 143 -0.25 -13.04 -11.22
CA ARG A 143 -1.57 -13.34 -11.76
C ARG A 143 -1.81 -12.68 -13.11
N TRP A 144 -1.45 -11.41 -13.28
CA TRP A 144 -1.52 -10.74 -14.58
C TRP A 144 -0.66 -11.41 -15.66
N ALA A 145 0.56 -11.84 -15.31
CA ALA A 145 1.42 -12.57 -16.24
C ALA A 145 0.79 -13.93 -16.65
N ASP A 146 0.13 -14.62 -15.72
CA ASP A 146 -0.55 -15.89 -16.02
C ASP A 146 -1.84 -15.70 -16.81
N MET A 147 -2.56 -14.59 -16.62
CA MET A 147 -3.66 -14.18 -17.50
C MET A 147 -3.15 -13.92 -18.93
N GLU A 148 -2.00 -13.24 -19.07
CA GLU A 148 -1.41 -12.92 -20.37
C GLU A 148 -1.00 -14.18 -21.14
N LYS A 149 -0.35 -15.14 -20.47
CA LYS A 149 -0.02 -16.45 -21.06
C LYS A 149 -1.26 -17.21 -21.56
N ARG A 150 -2.42 -16.97 -20.93
CA ARG A 150 -3.72 -17.57 -21.31
C ARG A 150 -4.48 -16.73 -22.36
N GLY A 151 -3.95 -15.58 -22.77
CA GLY A 151 -4.58 -14.68 -23.75
C GLY A 151 -5.77 -13.89 -23.20
N ILE A 152 -5.81 -13.64 -21.89
CA ILE A 152 -6.96 -13.05 -21.18
C ILE A 152 -6.58 -11.95 -20.18
#